data_AF-A0A967G8J8-F1
#
_entry.id   AF-A0A967G8J8-F1
#
_cell.length_a   1.000
_cell.length_b   1.000
_cell.length_c   1.000
_cell.angle_alpha   90.00
_cell.angle_beta   90.00
_cell.angle_gamma   90.00
#
_symmetry.space_group_name_H-M   'P 1'
#
loop_
_entity.id
_entity.type
_entity.pdbx_description
1 polymer ?
#
loop_
_entity_poly.entity_id
_entity_poly.type
_entity_poly.pdbx_seq_one_letter_code
_entity_poly.pdbx_strand_id
1 'polypeptide(L)' 'KFKETNNPIIIPVFNKRRGHPTLFSGLLFNELLNAPHDQGARYVVYSNEEKILELETSESGILISIDTPDDYKSHFGVNP' A
#
# COMPACT_ATOMS: atom_id res chain seq x y z
N LYS A 1 11.58 3.48 10.07
CA LYS A 1 10.24 3.08 10.59
C LYS A 1 10.01 1.57 10.63
N PHE A 2 9.97 0.82 9.52
CA PHE A 2 9.69 -0.63 9.57
C PHE A 2 10.58 -1.43 10.54
N LYS A 3 11.91 -1.27 10.43
CA LYS A 3 12.88 -1.91 11.34
C LYS A 3 12.83 -1.38 12.78
N GLU A 4 12.28 -0.19 12.99
CA GLU A 4 12.23 0.46 14.32
C GLU A 4 10.98 0.06 15.09
N THR A 5 9.83 -0.05 14.40
CA THR A 5 8.53 -0.27 15.04
C THR A 5 8.15 -1.75 15.10
N ASN A 6 8.77 -2.60 14.26
CA ASN A 6 8.35 -3.99 14.05
C ASN A 6 6.85 -4.14 13.78
N ASN A 7 6.21 -3.08 13.27
CA ASN A 7 4.78 -3.08 13.01
C ASN A 7 4.50 -3.95 11.78
N PRO A 8 3.52 -4.87 11.83
CA PRO A 8 3.27 -5.82 10.75
C PRO A 8 2.72 -5.18 9.47
N ILE A 9 2.05 -4.03 9.53
CA ILE A 9 1.53 -3.32 8.35
C ILE A 9 1.87 -1.83 8.46
N ILE A 10 2.57 -1.28 7.46
CA ILE A 10 2.83 0.16 7.37
C ILE A 10 2.24 0.70 6.08
N ILE A 11 1.40 1.72 6.20
CA ILE A 11 0.76 2.38 5.06
C ILE A 11 1.15 3.87 5.06
N PRO A 12 1.73 4.38 3.97
CA PRO A 12 2.02 5.81 3.88
C PRO A 12 0.70 6.59 3.75
N VAL A 13 0.67 7.77 4.37
CA VAL A 13 -0.47 8.69 4.35
C VAL A 13 0.00 10.07 3.89
N PHE A 14 -0.75 10.67 2.96
CA PHE A 14 -0.55 12.04 2.51
C PHE A 14 -1.89 12.77 2.65
N ASN A 15 -1.94 13.82 3.46
CA ASN A 15 -3.15 14.59 3.73
C ASN A 15 -4.35 13.71 4.10
N LYS A 16 -4.17 12.80 5.07
CA LYS A 16 -5.19 11.84 5.55
C LYS A 16 -5.65 10.81 4.53
N ARG A 17 -4.98 10.69 3.38
CA ARG A 17 -5.25 9.66 2.38
C ARG A 17 -4.15 8.62 2.40
N ARG A 18 -4.54 7.37 2.62
CA ARG A 18 -3.66 6.20 2.49
C ARG A 18 -3.23 6.02 1.04
N GLY A 19 -1.96 5.69 0.82
CA GLY A 19 -1.37 5.43 -0.50
C GLY A 19 -0.49 4.19 -0.54
N HIS A 20 0.32 4.10 -1.59
CA HIS A 20 1.25 3.01 -1.87
C HIS A 20 2.72 3.47 -1.77
N PRO A 21 3.66 2.52 -1.56
CA PRO A 21 3.44 1.10 -1.32
C PRO A 21 3.00 0.80 0.12
N THR A 22 2.15 -0.23 0.29
CA THR A 22 1.91 -0.82 1.61
C THR A 22 3.03 -1.80 1.92
N LEU A 23 3.62 -1.71 3.11
CA LEU A 23 4.62 -2.65 3.59
C LEU A 23 3.96 -3.68 4.49
N PHE A 24 4.26 -4.95 4.23
CA PHE A 24 3.82 -6.08 5.05
C PHE A 24 5.04 -6.78 5.66
N SER A 25 4.96 -7.10 6.95
CA SER A 25 5.92 -7.98 7.59
C SER A 25 5.78 -9.42 7.07
N GLY A 26 6.89 -10.16 7.10
CA GLY A 26 6.91 -11.60 6.76
C GLY A 26 5.94 -12.45 7.60
N LEU A 27 5.55 -11.95 8.78
CA LEU A 27 4.53 -12.58 9.63
C LEU A 27 3.17 -12.73 8.93
N LEU A 28 2.87 -11.88 7.95
CA LEU A 28 1.59 -11.87 7.24
C LEU A 28 1.62 -12.63 5.91
N PHE A 29 2.73 -13.28 5.55
CA PHE A 29 2.84 -13.99 4.27
C PHE A 29 1.78 -15.07 4.10
N ASN A 30 1.48 -15.83 5.15
CA ASN A 30 0.42 -16.84 5.07
C ASN A 30 -0.96 -16.22 4.84
N GLU A 31 -1.27 -15.08 5.46
CA GLU A 31 -2.55 -14.39 5.23
C GLU A 31 -2.62 -13.82 3.81
N LEU A 32 -1.52 -13.26 3.31
CA LEU A 32 -1.41 -12.75 1.94
C LEU A 32 -1.59 -13.86 0.89
N LEU A 33 -0.98 -15.03 1.11
CA LEU A 33 -1.07 -16.17 0.21
C LEU A 33 -2.46 -16.81 0.19
N ASN A 34 -3.19 -16.72 1.30
CA ASN A 34 -4.53 -17.29 1.45
C ASN A 34 -5.65 -16.25 1.25
N ALA A 35 -5.32 -15.00 0.91
CA ALA A 35 -6.32 -13.98 0.67
C ALA A 35 -7.20 -14.36 -0.54
N PRO A 36 -8.52 -14.06 -0.51
CA PRO A 36 -9.39 -14.27 -1.67
C PRO A 36 -8.81 -13.60 -2.91
N HIS A 37 -8.75 -14.32 -4.03
CA HIS A 37 -8.09 -13.86 -5.25
C HIS A 37 -8.67 -12.54 -5.80
N ASP A 38 -9.97 -12.33 -5.60
CA ASP A 38 -10.70 -11.14 -6.03
C ASP A 38 -10.44 -9.91 -5.13
N GLN A 39 -9.95 -10.11 -3.91
CA GLN A 39 -9.65 -9.03 -2.96
C GLN A 39 -8.15 -8.77 -2.79
N GLY A 40 -7.33 -9.82 -2.90
CA GLY A 40 -5.88 -9.75 -2.78
C GLY A 40 -5.40 -9.15 -1.45
N ALA A 41 -4.29 -8.40 -1.48
CA ALA A 41 -3.67 -7.83 -0.28
C ALA A 41 -4.58 -6.85 0.50
N ARG A 42 -5.61 -6.27 -0.14
CA ARG A 42 -6.59 -5.42 0.58
C ARG A 42 -7.32 -6.18 1.66
N TYR A 43 -7.59 -7.47 1.45
CA TYR A 43 -8.20 -8.33 2.46
C TYR A 43 -7.37 -8.36 3.75
N VAL A 44 -6.05 -8.51 3.63
CA VAL A 44 -5.14 -8.57 4.78
C VAL A 44 -5.09 -7.23 5.52
N VAL A 45 -5.13 -6.11 4.80
CA VAL A 45 -5.20 -4.77 5.40
C VAL A 45 -6.47 -4.60 6.23
N TYR A 46 -7.63 -4.90 5.67
CA TYR A 46 -8.91 -4.75 6.37
C TYR A 46 -9.09 -5.77 7.51
N SER A 47 -8.49 -6.95 7.39
CA SER A 47 -8.56 -7.98 8.43
C SER A 47 -7.64 -7.69 9.63
N ASN A 48 -6.74 -6.70 9.51
CA ASN A 48 -5.74 -6.35 10.52
C ASN A 48 -5.69 -4.82 10.75
N GLU A 49 -6.82 -4.11 10.68
CA GLU A 49 -6.85 -2.64 10.78
C GLU A 49 -6.19 -2.12 12.06
N GLU A 50 -6.37 -2.84 13.17
CA GLU A 50 -5.79 -2.51 14.47
C GLU A 50 -4.26 -2.61 14.51
N LYS A 51 -3.67 -3.31 13.53
CA LYS A 51 -2.23 -3.51 13.41
C LYS A 51 -1.61 -2.58 12.37
N ILE A 52 -2.34 -1.63 11.80
CA ILE A 52 -1.81 -0.69 10.81
C ILE A 52 -1.07 0.45 11.51
N LEU A 53 0.18 0.71 11.10
CA LEU A 53 0.85 1.98 11.32
C LEU A 53 0.69 2.88 10.10
N GLU A 54 -0.05 3.95 10.27
CA GLU A 54 -0.09 5.05 9.30
C GLU A 54 1.18 5.89 9.42
N LEU A 55 1.87 6.09 8.29
CA LEU A 55 3.09 6.88 8.21
C LEU A 55 2.83 8.13 7.36
N GLU A 56 2.65 9.26 8.03
CA GLU A 56 2.53 10.56 7.36
C GLU A 56 3.79 10.88 6.55
N THR A 57 3.58 11.35 5.32
CA THR A 57 4.62 11.77 4.38
C THR A 57 4.21 13.03 3.63
N SER A 58 5.19 13.80 3.15
CA SER A 58 4.98 14.93 2.23
C SER A 58 4.93 14.52 0.76
N GLU A 59 5.21 13.26 0.45
CA GLU A 59 5.26 12.74 -0.92
C GLU A 59 3.86 12.40 -1.43
N SER A 60 3.27 13.28 -2.24
CA SER A 60 1.95 13.04 -2.85
C SER A 60 1.94 11.88 -3.85
N GLY A 61 3.12 11.49 -4.36
CA GLY A 61 3.30 10.37 -5.28
C GLY A 61 2.77 9.04 -4.75
N ILE A 62 2.64 8.88 -3.44
CA ILE A 62 2.04 7.67 -2.84
C ILE A 62 0.59 7.43 -3.28
N LEU A 63 -0.12 8.48 -3.70
CA LEU A 63 -1.53 8.39 -4.11
C LEU A 63 -1.68 8.01 -5.58
N ILE A 64 -0.56 7.89 -6.31
CA ILE A 64 -0.53 7.66 -7.75
C ILE A 64 -0.43 6.16 -7.98
N SER A 65 -1.39 5.61 -8.72
CA SER A 65 -1.38 4.22 -9.19
C SER A 65 -1.30 4.26 -10.71
N ILE A 66 -0.39 3.46 -11.28
CA ILE A 66 -0.16 3.38 -12.73
C ILE A 66 -0.33 1.93 -13.11
N ASP A 67 -1.58 1.54 -13.38
CA ASP A 67 -1.95 0.15 -13.67
C ASP A 67 -2.16 -0.07 -15.18
N THR A 68 -2.40 1.00 -15.93
CA THR A 68 -2.66 0.96 -17.38
C THR A 68 -1.73 1.88 -18.17
N PRO A 69 -1.56 1.64 -19.49
CA PRO A 69 -0.84 2.57 -20.36
C PRO A 69 -1.44 3.99 -20.38
N ASP A 70 -2.76 4.11 -20.22
CA ASP A 70 -3.44 5.40 -20.14
C ASP A 70 -3.11 6.14 -18.84
N ASP A 71 -2.98 5.45 -17.71
CA ASP A 71 -2.50 6.03 -16.46
C ASP A 71 -1.08 6.57 -16.62
N TYR A 72 -0.21 5.78 -17.27
CA TYR A 72 1.17 6.17 -17.53
C TYR A 72 1.23 7.44 -18.39
N LYS A 73 0.46 7.48 -19.49
CA LYS A 73 0.35 8.64 -20.37
C LYS A 73 -0.21 9.86 -19.64
N SER A 74 -1.24 9.68 -18.82
CA SER A 74 -1.85 10.76 -18.05
C SER A 74 -0.88 11.35 -17.04
N HIS A 75 -0.02 10.51 -16.44
CA HIS A 75 0.94 10.93 -15.43
C HIS A 75 2.23 11.54 -16.02
N PHE A 76 2.80 10.93 -17.06
CA PHE A 76 4.09 11.32 -17.64
C PHE A 76 4.00 12.11 -18.96
N GLY A 77 2.84 12.16 -19.59
CA GLY A 77 2.62 12.88 -20.85
C GLY A 77 3.16 12.16 -22.10
N VAL A 78 3.68 10.94 -21.95
CA VAL A 78 4.25 10.11 -23.03
C VAL A 78 3.69 8.71 -22.97
N ASN A 79 3.64 7.99 -24.10
CA ASN A 79 3.28 6.58 -24.09
C ASN A 79 4.43 5.75 -23.50
N PRO A 80 4.14 4.69 -22.72
CA PRO A 80 5.14 3.79 -22.16
C PRO A 80 5.88 2.96 -23.22
#